data_AF-A0A163QSF3-F1
#
_entry.id   AF-A0A163QSF3-F1
#
_cell.length_a   1.000
_cell.length_b   1.000
_cell.length_c   1.000
_cell.angle_alpha   90.00
_cell.angle_beta   90.00
_cell.angle_gamma   90.00
#
_symmetry.space_group_name_H-M   'P 1'
#
loop_
_entity.id
_entity.type
_entity.pdbx_description
1 polymer ?
#
loop_
_entity_poly.entity_id
_entity_poly.type
_entity_poly.pdbx_seq_one_letter_code
_entity_poly.pdbx_strand_id
1 'polypeptide(L)'
;MRPFRRARRGYVAELSAAERLVLAHVVGDVVELLQEQVGPGSEEAAPTSEAATIEGVAPLSAPPEEVRAPTDPAVRRLLPDAAPEDAGVSAEFRRFTQGDLAAEKSQRLLLLADLLLAGDPQDAEALTPLVVRPDDARRVAGALTDVRVVLAERLELRTDDQVEDLHDEVLAREAADVEEDEGAPDAARRFLASVFLMSGWLQESLVDLMLAEVRRSPR
;
A
#
# COMPACT_ATOMS: atom_id res chain seq x y z
N MET A 1 5.38 19.08 3.87
CA MET A 1 6.38 18.07 4.30
C MET A 1 7.84 18.44 3.97
N ARG A 2 8.81 17.72 4.55
CA ARG A 2 10.26 17.69 4.20
C ARG A 2 10.71 16.26 3.88
N PRO A 3 11.66 16.06 2.94
CA PRO A 3 11.96 14.73 2.41
C PRO A 3 12.75 13.92 3.42
N PHE A 4 12.87 12.62 3.17
CA PHE A 4 13.76 11.81 3.97
C PHE A 4 15.19 12.36 3.92
N ARG A 5 15.82 12.41 5.09
CA ARG A 5 17.25 12.66 5.27
C ARG A 5 17.85 11.57 6.15
N ARG A 6 19.14 11.32 5.98
CA ARG A 6 19.88 10.41 6.87
C ARG A 6 19.97 11.01 8.27
N ALA A 7 19.64 10.21 9.26
CA ALA A 7 19.75 10.52 10.68
C ALA A 7 20.53 9.41 11.40
N ARG A 8 20.84 9.65 12.69
CA ARG A 8 21.64 8.72 13.50
C ARG A 8 20.99 7.35 13.70
N ARG A 9 19.65 7.28 13.64
CA ARG A 9 18.83 6.07 13.90
C ARG A 9 18.11 5.52 12.67
N GLY A 10 18.43 6.03 11.47
CA GLY A 10 17.78 5.63 10.22
C GLY A 10 17.51 6.83 9.31
N TYR A 11 16.33 6.85 8.70
CA TYR A 11 15.88 7.89 7.78
C TYR A 11 14.76 8.68 8.46
N VAL A 12 14.75 10.00 8.28
CA VAL A 12 13.72 10.88 8.88
C VAL A 12 13.15 11.81 7.83
N ALA A 13 11.85 11.77 7.62
CA ALA A 13 11.07 12.80 6.93
C ALA A 13 10.32 13.64 7.97
N GLU A 14 9.83 14.83 7.60
CA GLU A 14 9.01 15.66 8.49
C GLU A 14 7.68 15.95 7.81
N LEU A 15 6.57 15.51 8.42
CA LEU A 15 5.21 15.65 7.88
C LEU A 15 4.32 16.37 8.88
N SER A 16 3.35 17.14 8.41
CA SER A 16 2.30 17.72 9.25
C SER A 16 1.40 16.61 9.80
N ALA A 17 0.61 16.90 10.84
CA ALA A 17 -0.35 15.93 11.36
C ALA A 17 -1.37 15.53 10.28
N ALA A 18 -1.84 16.52 9.52
CA ALA A 18 -2.80 16.30 8.44
C ALA A 18 -2.24 15.38 7.36
N GLU A 19 -1.00 15.62 6.89
CA GLU A 19 -0.32 14.77 5.91
C GLU A 19 -0.19 13.32 6.41
N ARG A 20 0.14 13.13 7.71
CA ARG A 20 0.27 11.80 8.33
C ARG A 20 -1.07 11.08 8.44
N LEU A 21 -2.11 11.77 8.89
CA LEU A 21 -3.46 11.20 9.04
C LEU A 21 -4.05 10.81 7.69
N VAL A 22 -3.92 11.68 6.69
CA VAL A 22 -4.37 11.42 5.32
C VAL A 22 -3.68 10.19 4.74
N LEU A 23 -2.34 10.10 4.86
CA LEU A 23 -1.61 8.95 4.36
C LEU A 23 -1.94 7.67 5.15
N ALA A 24 -2.10 7.75 6.47
CA ALA A 24 -2.49 6.62 7.30
C ALA A 24 -3.89 6.09 6.95
N HIS A 25 -4.84 6.99 6.66
CA HIS A 25 -6.18 6.63 6.23
C HIS A 25 -6.14 5.87 4.91
N VAL A 26 -5.48 6.40 3.88
CA VAL A 26 -5.34 5.72 2.59
C VAL A 26 -4.61 4.38 2.72
N VAL A 27 -3.59 4.28 3.57
CA VAL A 27 -2.91 3.01 3.86
C VAL A 27 -3.90 2.00 4.47
N GLY A 28 -4.76 2.44 5.39
CA GLY A 28 -5.83 1.63 5.97
C GLY A 28 -6.81 1.12 4.92
N ASP A 29 -7.31 2.01 4.05
CA ASP A 29 -8.23 1.66 2.97
C ASP A 29 -7.62 0.61 2.02
N VAL A 30 -6.32 0.71 1.73
CA VAL A 30 -5.61 -0.28 0.91
C VAL A 30 -5.50 -1.63 1.61
N VAL A 31 -5.29 -1.65 2.93
CA VAL A 31 -5.28 -2.91 3.72
C VAL A 31 -6.66 -3.54 3.70
N GLU A 32 -7.72 -2.77 3.95
CA GLU A 32 -9.10 -3.25 3.93
C GLU A 32 -9.46 -3.81 2.55
N LEU A 33 -9.20 -3.04 1.49
CA LEU A 33 -9.41 -3.48 0.11
C LEU A 33 -8.69 -4.80 -0.20
N LEU A 34 -7.43 -4.94 0.24
CA LEU A 34 -6.65 -6.15 0.00
C LEU A 34 -7.23 -7.36 0.75
N GLN A 35 -7.66 -7.17 2.00
CA GLN A 35 -8.26 -8.21 2.84
C GLN A 35 -9.63 -8.65 2.32
N GLU A 36 -10.46 -7.71 1.87
CA GLU A 36 -11.76 -8.01 1.26
C GLU A 36 -11.62 -8.84 -0.01
N GLN A 37 -10.62 -8.53 -0.85
CA GLN A 37 -10.44 -9.18 -2.15
C GLN A 37 -9.82 -10.58 -2.04
N VAL A 38 -9.02 -10.84 -1.01
CA VAL A 38 -8.38 -12.14 -0.78
C VAL A 38 -9.18 -13.02 0.19
N GLY A 39 -10.12 -12.43 0.94
CA GLY A 39 -10.78 -13.06 2.07
C GLY A 39 -9.86 -13.11 3.30
N PRO A 40 -10.34 -13.61 4.46
CA PRO A 40 -9.42 -13.98 5.53
C PRO A 40 -8.42 -14.93 4.90
N GLY A 41 -7.16 -14.49 4.83
CA GLY A 41 -6.07 -15.35 4.40
C GLY A 41 -6.19 -16.66 5.17
N SER A 42 -5.77 -17.75 4.56
CA SER A 42 -5.78 -19.08 5.18
C SER A 42 -4.84 -19.17 6.39
N GLU A 43 -4.91 -18.24 7.32
CA GLU A 43 -4.61 -18.44 8.73
C GLU A 43 -5.59 -19.53 9.17
N GLU A 44 -5.07 -20.76 9.20
CA GLU A 44 -5.81 -22.00 9.44
C GLU A 44 -6.54 -22.62 8.24
N ALA A 45 -5.75 -23.16 7.30
CA ALA A 45 -5.87 -24.60 7.10
C ALA A 45 -5.28 -25.33 8.33
N ALA A 46 -5.85 -25.10 9.52
CA ALA A 46 -5.61 -25.96 10.66
C ALA A 46 -6.13 -27.35 10.25
N PRO A 47 -5.46 -28.44 10.65
CA PRO A 47 -6.08 -29.75 10.49
C PRO A 47 -7.42 -29.66 11.21
N THR A 48 -8.50 -29.94 10.48
CA THR A 48 -9.85 -30.10 11.04
C THR A 48 -9.74 -30.75 12.41
N SER A 49 -10.03 -29.97 13.46
CA SER A 49 -10.12 -30.51 14.81
C SER A 49 -11.20 -31.58 14.79
N GLU A 50 -10.76 -32.83 14.78
CA GLU A 50 -11.54 -34.03 15.06
C GLU A 50 -12.19 -33.90 16.45
N ALA A 51 -13.35 -33.26 16.56
CA ALA A 51 -14.16 -33.33 17.76
C ALA A 51 -15.62 -32.91 17.54
N ALA A 52 -16.31 -33.55 16.58
CA ALA A 52 -17.76 -33.82 16.66
C ALA A 52 -18.23 -34.63 15.43
N THR A 53 -17.72 -35.85 15.28
CA THR A 53 -18.37 -36.83 14.41
C THR A 53 -19.58 -37.38 15.16
N ILE A 54 -20.76 -36.80 14.92
CA ILE A 54 -22.00 -37.55 15.08
C ILE A 54 -22.10 -38.49 13.87
N GLU A 55 -22.41 -39.74 14.21
CA GLU A 55 -22.39 -40.95 13.42
C GLU A 55 -23.19 -40.87 12.11
N GLY A 56 -22.53 -41.18 10.99
CA GLY A 56 -23.18 -41.61 9.74
C GLY A 56 -23.27 -40.55 8.63
N VAL A 57 -22.41 -40.72 7.61
CA VAL A 57 -22.35 -39.98 6.33
C VAL A 57 -21.60 -38.64 6.41
N ALA A 58 -20.27 -38.71 6.30
CA ALA A 58 -19.47 -37.56 5.89
C ALA A 58 -19.82 -37.21 4.42
N PRO A 59 -20.25 -35.98 4.09
CA PRO A 59 -20.20 -35.54 2.71
C PRO A 59 -18.72 -35.53 2.27
N LEU A 60 -18.48 -36.27 1.19
CA LEU A 60 -17.28 -36.30 0.39
C LEU A 60 -16.67 -34.88 0.32
N SER A 61 -15.37 -34.78 0.62
CA SER A 61 -14.53 -33.57 0.57
C SER A 61 -15.14 -32.43 -0.24
N ALA A 62 -15.48 -31.34 0.43
CA ALA A 62 -15.65 -30.08 -0.28
C ALA A 62 -14.40 -29.87 -1.15
N PRO A 63 -14.54 -29.59 -2.46
CA PRO A 63 -13.38 -29.27 -3.28
C PRO A 63 -12.61 -28.13 -2.59
N PRO A 64 -11.26 -28.14 -2.64
CA PRO A 64 -10.49 -27.02 -2.10
C PRO A 64 -11.09 -25.74 -2.66
N GLU A 65 -11.46 -24.81 -1.78
CA GLU A 65 -12.11 -23.56 -2.17
C GLU A 65 -11.21 -22.90 -3.22
N GLU A 66 -11.72 -22.75 -4.44
CA GLU A 66 -10.93 -22.19 -5.54
C GLU A 66 -10.52 -20.78 -5.13
N VAL A 67 -9.21 -20.55 -4.98
CA VAL A 67 -8.65 -19.22 -4.73
C VAL A 67 -8.93 -18.38 -5.98
N ARG A 68 -10.01 -17.60 -5.90
CA ARG A 68 -10.47 -16.73 -6.98
C ARG A 68 -9.48 -15.60 -7.18
N ALA A 69 -9.30 -15.23 -8.45
CA ALA A 69 -8.56 -14.01 -8.78
C ALA A 69 -9.30 -12.80 -8.17
N PRO A 70 -8.58 -11.78 -7.68
CA PRO A 70 -9.19 -10.53 -7.23
C PRO A 70 -10.11 -9.97 -8.31
N THR A 71 -11.25 -9.39 -7.92
CA THR A 71 -12.17 -8.75 -8.87
C THR A 71 -11.81 -7.27 -9.09
N ASP A 72 -11.23 -6.64 -8.08
CA ASP A 72 -10.77 -5.27 -8.15
C ASP A 72 -9.50 -5.12 -9.03
N PRO A 73 -9.48 -4.19 -10.01
CA PRO A 73 -8.34 -4.01 -10.89
C PRO A 73 -7.06 -3.53 -10.18
N ALA A 74 -7.18 -2.76 -9.10
CA ALA A 74 -6.03 -2.32 -8.31
C ALA A 74 -5.40 -3.51 -7.57
N VAL A 75 -6.23 -4.38 -6.99
CA VAL A 75 -5.73 -5.59 -6.31
C VAL A 75 -5.15 -6.59 -7.30
N ARG A 76 -5.69 -6.71 -8.52
CA ARG A 76 -5.04 -7.50 -9.60
C ARG A 76 -3.64 -6.97 -9.95
N ARG A 77 -3.41 -5.66 -9.87
CA ARG A 77 -2.07 -5.08 -10.06
C ARG A 77 -1.16 -5.35 -8.86
N LEU A 78 -1.70 -5.37 -7.64
CA LEU A 78 -0.94 -5.74 -6.45
C LEU A 78 -0.57 -7.22 -6.41
N LEU A 79 -1.46 -8.09 -6.89
CA LEU A 79 -1.36 -9.54 -6.91
C LEU A 79 -1.43 -10.05 -8.37
N PRO A 80 -0.40 -9.78 -9.20
CA PRO A 80 -0.44 -10.10 -10.61
C PRO A 80 -0.42 -11.62 -10.86
N ASP A 81 -1.06 -12.04 -11.94
CA ASP A 81 -1.00 -13.43 -12.40
C ASP A 81 0.43 -13.83 -12.79
N ALA A 82 0.90 -14.97 -12.29
CA ALA A 82 2.25 -15.46 -12.57
C ALA A 82 2.43 -15.95 -14.01
N ALA A 83 1.33 -16.38 -14.66
CA ALA A 83 1.32 -16.81 -16.05
C ALA A 83 0.12 -16.19 -16.79
N PRO A 84 0.23 -14.93 -17.27
CA PRO A 84 -0.89 -14.21 -17.89
C PRO A 84 -1.52 -14.91 -19.09
N GLU A 85 -0.74 -15.76 -19.78
CA GLU A 85 -1.18 -16.53 -20.95
C GLU A 85 -1.71 -17.94 -20.60
N ASP A 86 -1.59 -18.39 -19.35
CA ASP A 86 -2.03 -19.70 -18.88
C ASP A 86 -2.85 -19.57 -17.58
N ALA A 87 -4.18 -19.60 -17.74
CA ALA A 87 -5.12 -19.47 -16.64
C ALA A 87 -5.03 -20.64 -15.63
N GLY A 88 -4.64 -21.83 -16.08
CA GLY A 88 -4.50 -23.01 -15.22
C GLY A 88 -3.28 -22.88 -14.31
N VAL A 89 -2.14 -22.51 -14.88
CA VAL A 89 -0.91 -22.24 -14.13
C VAL A 89 -1.10 -21.06 -13.17
N SER A 90 -1.77 -19.99 -13.60
CA SER A 90 -2.08 -18.86 -12.72
C SER A 90 -3.00 -19.25 -11.56
N ALA A 91 -3.98 -20.13 -11.77
CA ALA A 91 -4.83 -20.63 -10.69
C ALA A 91 -4.05 -21.48 -9.66
N GLU A 92 -3.15 -22.34 -10.13
CA GLU A 92 -2.28 -23.13 -9.24
C GLU A 92 -1.33 -22.23 -8.44
N PHE A 93 -0.72 -21.23 -9.10
CA PHE A 93 0.17 -20.29 -8.42
C PHE A 93 -0.56 -19.46 -7.37
N ARG A 94 -1.77 -18.95 -7.69
CA ARG A 94 -2.60 -18.22 -6.72
C ARG A 94 -2.93 -19.07 -5.50
N ARG A 95 -3.30 -20.34 -5.72
CA ARG A 95 -3.57 -21.29 -4.64
C ARG A 95 -2.40 -21.43 -3.67
N PHE A 96 -1.16 -21.34 -4.15
CA PHE A 96 0.03 -21.49 -3.31
C PHE A 96 0.61 -20.17 -2.77
N THR A 97 0.32 -19.03 -3.38
CA THR A 97 1.08 -17.78 -3.09
C THR A 97 0.22 -16.55 -2.81
N GLN A 98 -1.05 -16.52 -3.24
CA GLN A 98 -1.87 -15.31 -3.12
C GLN A 98 -2.06 -14.89 -1.65
N GLY A 99 -2.33 -15.87 -0.77
CA GLY A 99 -2.49 -15.62 0.66
C GLY A 99 -1.23 -15.05 1.30
N ASP A 100 -0.07 -15.68 1.09
CA ASP A 100 1.20 -15.24 1.65
C ASP A 100 1.62 -13.86 1.12
N LEU A 101 1.45 -13.61 -0.18
CA LEU A 101 1.78 -12.32 -0.78
C LEU A 101 0.86 -11.19 -0.25
N ALA A 102 -0.44 -11.48 -0.10
CA ALA A 102 -1.39 -10.53 0.47
C ALA A 102 -1.11 -10.26 1.96
N ALA A 103 -0.72 -11.28 2.72
CA ALA A 103 -0.32 -11.14 4.12
C ALA A 103 0.96 -10.30 4.25
N GLU A 104 1.98 -10.55 3.43
CA GLU A 104 3.21 -9.75 3.43
C GLU A 104 2.94 -8.26 3.11
N LYS A 105 2.13 -8.01 2.08
CA LYS A 105 1.67 -6.67 1.69
C LYS A 105 0.90 -5.99 2.82
N SER A 106 -0.07 -6.68 3.42
CA SER A 106 -0.81 -6.18 4.58
C SER A 106 0.11 -5.82 5.74
N GLN A 107 1.06 -6.70 6.08
CA GLN A 107 2.00 -6.47 7.18
C GLN A 107 2.91 -5.25 6.96
N ARG A 108 3.39 -5.00 5.74
CA ARG A 108 4.20 -3.80 5.47
C ARG A 108 3.37 -2.52 5.40
N LEU A 109 2.11 -2.60 4.94
CA LEU A 109 1.17 -1.48 4.98
C LEU A 109 0.82 -1.12 6.44
N LEU A 110 0.52 -2.11 7.27
CA LEU A 110 0.27 -1.91 8.71
C LEU A 110 1.49 -1.31 9.42
N LEU A 111 2.70 -1.76 9.10
CA LEU A 111 3.93 -1.14 9.60
C LEU A 111 4.01 0.35 9.21
N LEU A 112 3.67 0.70 7.96
CA LEU A 112 3.65 2.10 7.53
C LEU A 112 2.57 2.90 8.29
N ALA A 113 1.37 2.35 8.46
CA ALA A 113 0.30 2.98 9.25
C ALA A 113 0.74 3.24 10.70
N ASP A 114 1.35 2.26 11.36
CA ASP A 114 1.87 2.40 12.72
C ASP A 114 2.91 3.53 12.82
N LEU A 115 3.83 3.62 11.85
CA LEU A 115 4.83 4.69 11.80
C LEU A 115 4.20 6.07 11.53
N LEU A 116 3.13 6.14 10.74
CA LEU A 116 2.38 7.37 10.46
C LEU A 116 1.48 7.80 11.61
N LEU A 117 1.08 6.88 12.48
CA LEU A 117 0.29 7.17 13.68
C LEU A 117 1.17 7.28 14.94
N ALA A 118 2.48 6.99 14.84
CA ALA A 118 3.39 7.09 15.97
C ALA A 118 3.54 8.54 16.46
N GLY A 119 3.26 8.80 17.73
CA GLY A 119 3.33 10.14 18.31
C GLY A 119 2.01 10.90 18.17
N ASP A 120 1.82 11.88 19.05
CA ASP A 120 0.55 12.60 19.20
C ASP A 120 0.72 14.06 18.74
N PRO A 121 0.50 14.36 17.45
CA PRO A 121 0.60 15.72 16.95
C PRO A 121 -0.59 16.54 17.44
N GLN A 122 -0.37 17.34 18.47
CA GLN A 122 -1.36 18.25 19.05
C GLN A 122 -1.71 19.44 18.14
N ASP A 123 -0.87 19.72 17.16
CA ASP A 123 -1.00 20.81 16.19
C ASP A 123 -1.00 20.21 14.78
N ALA A 124 -2.05 20.50 14.01
CA ALA A 124 -2.28 19.95 12.69
C ALA A 124 -1.20 20.36 11.67
N GLU A 125 -0.65 21.56 11.82
CA GLU A 125 0.33 22.14 10.90
C GLU A 125 1.77 21.85 11.32
N ALA A 126 1.99 21.46 12.58
CA ALA A 126 3.33 21.18 13.09
C ALA A 126 3.96 19.99 12.35
N LEU A 127 5.13 20.24 11.75
CA LEU A 127 5.93 19.19 11.14
C LEU A 127 6.54 18.29 12.23
N THR A 128 6.17 17.01 12.19
CA THR A 128 6.64 15.98 13.12
C THR A 128 7.48 14.93 12.39
N PRO A 129 8.50 14.34 13.06
CA PRO A 129 9.41 13.41 12.42
C PRO A 129 8.76 12.05 12.18
N LEU A 130 8.72 11.61 10.91
CA LEU A 130 8.49 10.23 10.52
C LEU A 130 9.83 9.49 10.47
N VAL A 131 10.09 8.65 11.47
CA VAL A 131 11.36 7.94 11.62
C VAL A 131 11.25 6.51 11.07
N VAL A 132 12.06 6.19 10.08
CA VAL A 132 12.15 4.84 9.49
C VAL A 132 13.51 4.24 9.82
N ARG A 133 13.52 3.10 10.50
CA ARG A 133 14.76 2.38 10.80
C ARG A 133 15.35 1.75 9.53
N PRO A 134 16.68 1.52 9.47
CA PRO A 134 17.30 0.88 8.31
C PRO A 134 16.70 -0.49 7.96
N ASP A 135 16.34 -1.28 8.97
CA ASP A 135 15.76 -2.62 8.79
C ASP A 135 14.33 -2.56 8.18
N ASP A 136 13.60 -1.47 8.43
CA ASP A 136 12.22 -1.28 7.97
C ASP A 136 12.15 -0.57 6.62
N ALA A 137 13.23 0.07 6.17
CA ALA A 137 13.24 0.96 5.00
C ALA A 137 12.75 0.27 3.71
N ARG A 138 13.15 -0.98 3.47
CA ARG A 138 12.65 -1.76 2.32
C ARG A 138 11.15 -2.02 2.42
N ARG A 139 10.64 -2.34 3.61
CA ARG A 139 9.22 -2.62 3.84
C ARG A 139 8.38 -1.35 3.66
N VAL A 140 8.86 -0.22 4.17
CA VAL A 140 8.24 1.10 4.00
C VAL A 140 8.21 1.54 2.53
N ALA A 141 9.32 1.41 1.81
CA ALA A 141 9.35 1.71 0.37
C ALA A 141 8.41 0.80 -0.44
N GLY A 142 8.33 -0.49 -0.07
CA GLY A 142 7.37 -1.44 -0.64
C GLY A 142 5.91 -1.06 -0.36
N ALA A 143 5.59 -0.66 0.86
CA ALA A 143 4.26 -0.20 1.24
C ALA A 143 3.84 1.06 0.48
N LEU A 144 4.74 2.05 0.34
CA LEU A 144 4.50 3.24 -0.49
C LEU A 144 4.27 2.87 -1.96
N THR A 145 4.98 1.86 -2.47
CA THR A 145 4.75 1.33 -3.82
C THR A 145 3.34 0.74 -3.95
N ASP A 146 2.89 -0.06 -3.00
CA ASP A 146 1.55 -0.67 -3.04
C ASP A 146 0.46 0.41 -3.01
N VAL A 147 0.58 1.41 -2.13
CA VAL A 147 -0.33 2.56 -2.09
C VAL A 147 -0.38 3.25 -3.44
N ARG A 148 0.78 3.54 -4.03
CA ARG A 148 0.87 4.19 -5.35
C ARG A 148 0.25 3.36 -6.46
N VAL A 149 0.38 2.03 -6.43
CA VAL A 149 -0.27 1.16 -7.42
C VAL A 149 -1.79 1.28 -7.35
N VAL A 150 -2.36 1.30 -6.13
CA VAL A 150 -3.81 1.47 -5.95
C VAL A 150 -4.27 2.85 -6.41
N LEU A 151 -3.59 3.90 -5.96
CA LEU A 151 -3.92 5.27 -6.33
C LEU A 151 -3.79 5.49 -7.84
N ALA A 152 -2.75 4.96 -8.48
CA ALA A 152 -2.59 5.03 -9.93
C ALA A 152 -3.75 4.36 -10.68
N GLU A 153 -4.27 3.23 -10.19
CA GLU A 153 -5.44 2.60 -10.82
C GLU A 153 -6.70 3.45 -10.65
N ARG A 154 -6.93 4.03 -9.47
CA ARG A 154 -8.09 4.90 -9.20
C ARG A 154 -8.04 6.23 -9.94
N LEU A 155 -6.84 6.73 -10.20
CA LEU A 155 -6.59 7.94 -10.99
C LEU A 155 -6.46 7.66 -12.49
N GLU A 156 -6.60 6.41 -12.92
CA GLU A 156 -6.46 5.96 -14.31
C GLU A 156 -5.08 6.30 -14.94
N LEU A 157 -4.03 6.30 -14.13
CA LEU A 157 -2.65 6.54 -14.54
C LEU A 157 -2.02 5.26 -15.10
N ARG A 158 -1.67 5.30 -16.38
CA ARG A 158 -1.15 4.19 -17.19
C ARG A 158 0.20 4.52 -17.84
N THR A 159 0.54 5.80 -18.01
CA THR A 159 1.79 6.27 -18.61
C THR A 159 2.47 7.32 -17.73
N ASP A 160 3.76 7.52 -17.98
CA ASP A 160 4.55 8.56 -17.29
C ASP A 160 4.05 9.96 -17.66
N ASP A 161 3.70 10.21 -18.93
CA ASP A 161 3.10 11.48 -19.39
C ASP A 161 1.85 11.86 -18.56
N GLN A 162 0.98 10.89 -18.23
CA GLN A 162 -0.21 11.15 -17.40
C GLN A 162 0.14 11.51 -15.95
N VAL A 163 1.27 11.02 -15.44
CA VAL A 163 1.78 11.38 -14.11
C VAL A 163 2.35 12.80 -14.13
N GLU A 164 3.06 13.17 -15.19
CA GLU A 164 3.57 14.53 -15.41
C GLU A 164 2.42 15.54 -15.54
N ASP A 165 1.41 15.23 -16.36
CA ASP A 165 0.20 16.06 -16.50
C ASP A 165 -0.51 16.27 -15.16
N LEU A 166 -0.62 15.21 -14.35
CA LEU A 166 -1.22 15.29 -13.00
C LEU A 166 -0.42 16.20 -12.07
N HIS A 167 0.91 16.11 -12.12
CA HIS A 167 1.78 16.96 -11.32
C HIS A 167 1.64 18.44 -11.70
N ASP A 168 1.63 18.74 -12.99
CA ASP A 168 1.43 20.11 -13.50
C ASP A 168 0.05 20.65 -13.14
N GLU A 169 -0.99 19.80 -13.21
CA GLU A 169 -2.35 20.13 -12.79
C GLU A 169 -2.43 20.54 -11.31
N VAL A 170 -1.77 19.79 -10.42
CA VAL A 170 -1.74 20.07 -8.98
C VAL A 170 -0.96 21.35 -8.69
N LEU A 171 0.23 21.52 -9.26
CA LEU A 171 1.04 22.72 -9.08
C LEU A 171 0.34 23.99 -9.57
N ALA A 172 -0.33 23.93 -10.73
CA ALA A 172 -1.05 25.07 -11.28
C ALA A 172 -2.20 25.52 -10.36
N ARG A 173 -2.85 24.57 -9.65
CA ARG A 173 -3.90 24.88 -8.68
C ARG A 173 -3.36 25.49 -7.40
N GLU A 174 -2.30 24.92 -6.83
CA GLU A 174 -1.64 25.49 -5.64
C GLU A 174 -1.19 26.93 -5.91
N ALA A 175 -0.67 27.21 -7.11
CA ALA A 175 -0.26 28.56 -7.51
C ALA A 175 -1.44 29.53 -7.70
N ALA A 176 -2.63 29.02 -8.02
CA ALA A 176 -3.81 29.83 -8.26
C ALA A 176 -4.58 30.21 -6.98
N ASP A 177 -4.16 29.71 -5.80
CA ASP A 177 -4.77 29.98 -4.49
C ASP A 177 -6.31 29.83 -4.51
N VAL A 178 -6.76 28.80 -5.23
CA VAL A 178 -8.18 28.53 -5.43
C VAL A 178 -8.71 27.91 -4.14
N GLU A 179 -9.73 28.53 -3.54
CA GLU A 179 -10.42 27.97 -2.38
C GLU A 179 -10.90 26.53 -2.69
N GLU A 180 -10.56 25.61 -1.79
CA GLU A 180 -10.95 24.22 -1.92
C GLU A 180 -12.46 24.07 -1.71
N ASP A 181 -13.21 23.91 -2.80
CA ASP A 181 -14.60 23.45 -2.73
C ASP A 181 -14.62 21.93 -2.50
N GLU A 182 -14.78 21.52 -1.23
CA GLU A 182 -14.93 20.12 -0.83
C GLU A 182 -16.13 19.42 -1.52
N GLY A 183 -17.13 20.20 -1.97
CA GLY A 183 -18.30 19.69 -2.70
C GLY A 183 -18.09 19.56 -4.21
N ALA A 184 -16.91 19.93 -4.72
CA ALA A 184 -16.62 19.87 -6.14
C ALA A 184 -16.63 18.40 -6.64
N PRO A 185 -17.14 18.15 -7.86
CA PRO A 185 -17.24 16.79 -8.40
C PRO A 185 -15.87 16.08 -8.54
N ASP A 186 -14.78 16.83 -8.59
CA ASP A 186 -13.41 16.33 -8.69
C ASP A 186 -12.63 16.37 -7.35
N ALA A 187 -13.27 16.71 -6.22
CA ALA A 187 -12.61 16.77 -4.91
C ALA A 187 -11.94 15.45 -4.52
N ALA A 188 -12.63 14.32 -4.74
CA ALA A 188 -12.07 12.99 -4.48
C ALA A 188 -10.84 12.70 -5.37
N ARG A 189 -10.88 13.07 -6.66
CA ARG A 189 -9.75 12.90 -7.56
C ARG A 189 -8.55 13.73 -7.12
N ARG A 190 -8.79 14.98 -6.70
CA ARG A 190 -7.73 15.88 -6.18
C ARG A 190 -7.11 15.31 -4.91
N PHE A 191 -7.92 14.82 -3.98
CA PHE A 191 -7.42 14.16 -2.78
C PHE A 191 -6.49 12.98 -3.13
N LEU A 192 -6.94 12.07 -4.00
CA LEU A 192 -6.13 10.92 -4.42
C LEU A 192 -4.83 11.37 -5.13
N ALA A 193 -4.89 12.42 -5.94
CA ALA A 193 -3.73 12.99 -6.62
C ALA A 193 -2.69 13.53 -5.62
N SER A 194 -3.13 14.30 -4.62
CA SER A 194 -2.25 14.84 -3.58
C SER A 194 -1.53 13.72 -2.82
N VAL A 195 -2.26 12.66 -2.44
CA VAL A 195 -1.65 11.50 -1.77
C VAL A 195 -0.70 10.72 -2.69
N PHE A 196 -1.04 10.59 -3.97
CA PHE A 196 -0.20 9.93 -4.96
C PHE A 196 1.14 10.67 -5.13
N LEU A 197 1.13 12.00 -5.27
CA LEU A 197 2.34 12.81 -5.38
C LEU A 197 3.15 12.79 -4.08
N MET A 198 2.49 12.96 -2.93
CA MET A 198 3.14 12.91 -1.62
C MET A 198 3.86 11.57 -1.38
N SER A 199 3.17 10.45 -1.62
CA SER A 199 3.76 9.10 -1.47
C SER A 199 4.91 8.85 -2.44
N GLY A 200 4.84 9.41 -3.65
CA GLY A 200 5.93 9.35 -4.64
C GLY A 200 7.19 10.02 -4.14
N TRP A 201 7.05 11.24 -3.63
CA TRP A 201 8.19 12.00 -3.13
C TRP A 201 8.82 11.40 -1.86
N LEU A 202 8.00 10.86 -0.95
CA LEU A 202 8.48 10.09 0.20
C LEU A 202 9.24 8.83 -0.24
N GLN A 203 8.72 8.11 -1.24
CA GLN A 203 9.37 6.90 -1.75
C GLN A 203 10.70 7.23 -2.42
N GLU A 204 10.73 8.22 -3.33
CA GLU A 204 11.93 8.64 -4.04
C GLU A 204 13.04 9.04 -3.07
N SER A 205 12.74 9.94 -2.13
CA SER A 205 13.72 10.40 -1.14
C SER A 205 14.23 9.29 -0.22
N LEU A 206 13.40 8.30 0.12
CA LEU A 206 13.83 7.14 0.90
C LEU A 206 14.74 6.21 0.08
N VAL A 207 14.32 5.87 -1.14
CA VAL A 207 15.05 4.95 -2.04
C VAL A 207 16.42 5.53 -2.41
N ASP A 208 16.51 6.84 -2.68
CA ASP A 208 17.78 7.50 -2.98
C ASP A 208 18.79 7.35 -1.83
N LEU A 209 18.33 7.51 -0.58
CA LEU A 209 19.18 7.33 0.58
C LEU A 209 19.61 5.87 0.78
N MET A 210 18.71 4.92 0.53
CA MET A 210 19.01 3.49 0.58
C MET A 210 20.08 3.11 -0.47
N LEU A 211 19.94 3.61 -1.71
CA LEU A 211 20.91 3.39 -2.78
C LEU A 211 22.26 4.03 -2.48
N ALA A 212 22.27 5.25 -1.91
CA ALA A 212 23.50 5.91 -1.49
C ALA A 212 24.22 5.11 -0.40
N GLU A 213 23.51 4.45 0.51
CA GLU A 213 24.08 3.61 1.56
C GLU A 213 24.67 2.31 1.04
N VAL A 214 23.98 1.63 0.12
CA VAL A 214 24.52 0.45 -0.56
C VAL A 214 25.82 0.78 -1.30
N ARG A 215 25.90 1.93 -1.97
CA ARG A 215 27.12 2.37 -2.67
C ARG A 215 28.29 2.70 -1.73
N ARG A 216 28.02 3.06 -0.47
CA ARG A 216 29.03 3.41 0.53
C ARG A 216 29.52 2.22 1.35
N SER A 217 28.77 1.12 1.38
CA SER A 217 29.12 -0.08 2.13
C SER A 217 30.13 -0.91 1.31
N PRO A 218 31.39 -1.05 1.74
CA PRO A 218 32.34 -1.92 1.03
C PRO A 218 31.84 -3.37 1.12
N ARG A 219 31.92 -4.08 0.00
CA ARG A 219 31.64 -5.54 -0.07
C ARG A 219 32.67 -6.32 0.74
#